data_AF-A0A0W0FTE2-F1
#
_entry.id   AF-A0A0W0FTE2-F1
#
_cell.length_a   1.000
_cell.length_b   1.000
_cell.length_c   1.000
_cell.angle_alpha   90.00
_cell.angle_beta   90.00
_cell.angle_gamma   90.00
#
_symmetry.space_group_name_H-M   'P 1'
#
loop_
_entity.id
_entity.type
_entity.pdbx_description
1 polymer ?
#
loop_
_entity_poly.entity_id
_entity_poly.type
_entity_poly.pdbx_seq_one_letter_code
_entity_poly.pdbx_strand_id
1 'polypeptide(L)'
;MTQYNRMLTRPTTAFTARRLSTRPPLSFRVGIGRPRQISALALRAQVGRPQLHLQALRPISSSSSYYNEQTPTSFPDPSRPDLFYHLVTPPTSPTSLSATSPVFAVSFLPTPPPTSDSSTIIGWVPAGEESGLNDFVGNPKFRAVLHEAIQQGLKEDIDDVQRNGAMQLGEGWMHVHDDRNIPALGRIGDIDDIIASVLVEGGKMKPETYQPMPAYRLVTSDGVTQLTPGLKEKLRVVLEGVAQRESEPR
;
A
#
# COMPACT_ATOMS: atom_id res chain seq x y z
N MET A 1 68.48 -29.87 30.39
CA MET A 1 67.70 -28.61 30.38
C MET A 1 66.33 -28.90 30.97
N THR A 2 66.02 -28.08 31.96
CA THR A 2 64.88 -27.87 32.88
C THR A 2 63.47 -28.40 32.56
N GLN A 3 62.81 -28.74 33.68
CA GLN A 3 61.45 -29.24 33.96
C GLN A 3 60.24 -28.38 33.54
N TYR A 4 59.04 -29.00 33.58
CA TYR A 4 57.76 -28.62 34.25
C TYR A 4 56.53 -28.97 33.36
N ASN A 5 55.76 -30.03 33.65
CA ASN A 5 54.57 -30.10 34.53
C ASN A 5 53.54 -28.96 34.38
N ARG A 6 52.29 -29.26 33.97
CA ARG A 6 51.11 -29.45 34.87
C ARG A 6 49.78 -29.15 34.16
N MET A 7 48.83 -30.06 34.34
CA MET A 7 47.39 -29.93 34.08
C MET A 7 46.77 -28.69 34.73
N LEU A 8 45.79 -28.05 34.08
CA LEU A 8 44.74 -27.30 34.76
C LEU A 8 43.36 -27.50 34.10
N THR A 9 42.45 -27.88 34.98
CA THR A 9 41.02 -28.16 34.91
C THR A 9 40.16 -26.94 34.53
N ARG A 10 39.07 -27.16 33.79
CA ARG A 10 37.97 -26.18 33.63
C ARG A 10 36.80 -26.53 34.57
N PRO A 11 36.23 -25.56 35.30
CA PRO A 11 35.13 -25.81 36.22
C PRO A 11 33.76 -25.78 35.54
N THR A 12 32.89 -26.62 36.09
CA THR A 12 31.45 -26.75 35.89
C THR A 12 30.71 -25.52 36.41
N THR A 13 29.76 -24.99 35.66
CA THR A 13 28.80 -23.98 36.17
C THR A 13 27.38 -24.52 36.03
N ALA A 14 26.73 -24.68 37.18
CA ALA A 14 25.38 -25.20 37.34
C ALA A 14 24.33 -24.19 36.87
N PHE A 15 23.35 -24.69 36.11
CA PHE A 15 22.15 -23.96 35.69
C PHE A 15 21.10 -24.08 36.81
N THR A 16 20.86 -23.00 37.55
CA THR A 16 19.78 -22.92 38.54
C THR A 16 18.51 -22.39 37.88
N ALA A 17 17.54 -23.27 37.66
CA ALA A 17 16.20 -22.93 37.20
C ALA A 17 15.38 -22.29 38.34
N ARG A 18 14.92 -21.06 38.15
CA ARG A 18 14.03 -20.37 39.10
C ARG A 18 12.59 -20.40 38.58
N ARG A 19 11.73 -21.13 39.29
CA ARG A 19 10.26 -21.12 39.19
C ARG A 19 9.69 -19.75 39.57
N LEU A 20 8.74 -19.25 38.78
CA LEU A 20 7.67 -18.33 39.18
C LEU A 20 6.40 -18.81 38.47
N SER A 21 5.51 -19.52 39.16
CA SER A 21 4.39 -19.03 39.99
C SER A 21 3.16 -18.59 39.17
N THR A 22 2.01 -19.08 39.62
CA THR A 22 0.79 -19.39 38.86
C THR A 22 -0.38 -18.47 39.19
N ARG A 23 -1.12 -18.06 38.12
CA ARG A 23 -2.59 -17.75 38.01
C ARG A 23 -3.15 -16.53 38.78
N PRO A 24 -4.38 -16.03 38.48
CA PRO A 24 -5.43 -16.43 37.51
C PRO A 24 -5.99 -15.28 36.60
N PRO A 25 -6.96 -15.57 35.69
CA PRO A 25 -7.50 -14.60 34.72
C PRO A 25 -8.70 -13.80 35.26
N LEU A 26 -8.91 -12.59 34.71
CA LEU A 26 -10.12 -11.78 34.96
C LEU A 26 -11.13 -11.93 33.81
N SER A 27 -12.38 -12.13 34.23
CA SER A 27 -13.54 -12.56 33.46
C SER A 27 -14.13 -11.49 32.56
N PHE A 28 -14.57 -11.93 31.38
CA PHE A 28 -15.57 -11.28 30.54
C PHE A 28 -16.87 -11.02 31.32
N ARG A 29 -17.52 -9.89 31.03
CA ARG A 29 -18.92 -9.67 31.36
C ARG A 29 -19.64 -9.08 30.15
N VAL A 30 -20.46 -9.93 29.53
CA VAL A 30 -21.41 -9.61 28.46
C VAL A 30 -22.64 -8.97 29.10
N GLY A 31 -22.97 -7.74 28.69
CA GLY A 31 -24.18 -7.03 29.09
C GLY A 31 -25.23 -7.11 27.99
N ILE A 32 -26.23 -7.99 28.17
CA ILE A 32 -27.45 -8.07 27.37
C ILE A 32 -28.45 -7.04 27.91
N GLY A 33 -28.89 -6.09 27.07
CA GLY A 33 -29.95 -5.14 27.37
C GLY A 33 -30.99 -5.09 26.25
N ARG A 34 -32.22 -5.48 26.57
CA ARG A 34 -33.39 -5.67 25.69
C ARG A 34 -34.02 -4.35 25.18
N PRO A 35 -34.84 -4.42 24.10
CA PRO A 35 -35.43 -3.27 23.42
C PRO A 35 -36.77 -2.82 24.04
N ARG A 36 -37.12 -1.53 23.92
CA ARG A 36 -38.49 -0.99 24.12
C ARG A 36 -38.86 -0.24 22.84
N GLN A 37 -39.72 -0.83 22.01
CA GLN A 37 -41.20 -0.72 21.99
C GLN A 37 -41.71 0.63 21.48
N ILE A 38 -42.60 0.46 20.50
CA ILE A 38 -43.19 1.38 19.54
C ILE A 38 -44.35 2.12 20.21
N SER A 39 -44.53 3.40 19.88
CA SER A 39 -45.79 4.11 20.12
C SER A 39 -46.29 4.70 18.81
N ALA A 40 -47.32 4.07 18.26
CA ALA A 40 -48.18 4.65 17.23
C ALA A 40 -49.27 5.48 17.92
N LEU A 41 -49.42 6.73 17.53
CA LEU A 41 -50.63 7.51 17.82
C LEU A 41 -51.22 8.01 16.51
N ALA A 42 -52.39 7.48 16.20
CA ALA A 42 -53.29 7.99 15.19
C ALA A 42 -54.04 9.21 15.74
N LEU A 43 -54.16 10.28 14.95
CA LEU A 43 -55.22 11.26 15.13
C LEU A 43 -55.83 11.61 13.76
N ARG A 44 -57.15 11.56 13.72
CA ARG A 44 -58.03 11.73 12.55
C ARG A 44 -58.97 12.89 12.87
N ALA A 45 -59.04 13.92 12.01
CA ALA A 45 -60.17 14.85 11.82
C ALA A 45 -59.78 15.88 10.73
N GLN A 46 -60.34 15.83 9.52
CA GLN A 46 -61.59 16.46 9.03
C GLN A 46 -61.51 17.96 8.66
N VAL A 47 -61.60 18.19 7.34
CA VAL A 47 -62.37 19.19 6.58
C VAL A 47 -62.12 20.70 6.79
N GLY A 48 -61.64 21.34 5.71
CA GLY A 48 -61.79 22.77 5.45
C GLY A 48 -61.28 23.11 4.05
N ARG A 49 -62.19 23.36 3.09
CA ARG A 49 -61.87 23.87 1.74
C ARG A 49 -61.45 25.34 1.83
N PRO A 50 -60.45 25.75 1.03
CA PRO A 50 -60.63 26.97 0.26
C PRO A 50 -60.32 26.76 -1.22
N GLN A 51 -61.13 27.42 -2.02
CA GLN A 51 -61.13 27.50 -3.47
C GLN A 51 -59.91 28.32 -3.93
N LEU A 52 -59.01 27.71 -4.71
CA LEU A 52 -57.93 28.42 -5.39
C LEU A 52 -58.07 28.31 -6.91
N HIS A 53 -57.83 29.47 -7.51
CA HIS A 53 -58.06 29.88 -8.87
C HIS A 53 -57.24 29.04 -9.86
N LEU A 54 -57.88 28.57 -10.93
CA LEU A 54 -57.29 27.80 -12.01
C LEU A 54 -56.36 28.72 -12.83
N GLN A 55 -55.04 28.58 -12.67
CA GLN A 55 -54.07 29.19 -13.57
C GLN A 55 -53.34 28.10 -14.36
N ALA A 56 -53.19 28.38 -15.65
CA ALA A 56 -52.81 27.47 -16.72
C ALA A 56 -51.57 26.61 -16.44
N LEU A 57 -51.68 25.33 -16.78
CA LEU A 57 -50.57 24.38 -16.87
C LEU A 57 -49.55 24.89 -17.88
N ARG A 58 -48.38 25.31 -17.40
CA ARG A 58 -47.16 25.35 -18.22
C ARG A 58 -46.65 23.91 -18.32
N PRO A 59 -46.30 23.40 -19.51
CA PRO A 59 -45.60 22.14 -19.59
C PRO A 59 -44.24 22.33 -18.92
N ILE A 60 -44.08 21.72 -17.74
CA ILE A 60 -42.75 21.50 -17.18
C ILE A 60 -42.10 20.50 -18.12
N SER A 61 -41.22 21.01 -18.98
CA SER A 61 -40.24 20.19 -19.66
C SER A 61 -39.51 19.41 -18.58
N SER A 62 -39.86 18.14 -18.41
CA SER A 62 -38.99 17.18 -17.78
C SER A 62 -37.79 17.05 -18.71
N SER A 63 -36.84 17.96 -18.60
CA SER A 63 -35.47 17.66 -18.97
C SER A 63 -35.11 16.50 -18.05
N SER A 64 -35.30 15.28 -18.56
CA SER A 64 -34.47 14.16 -18.19
C SER A 64 -33.06 14.66 -18.36
N SER A 65 -32.50 15.20 -17.29
CA SER A 65 -31.08 15.28 -17.10
C SER A 65 -30.65 13.83 -17.16
N TYR A 66 -30.38 13.35 -18.38
CA TYR A 66 -29.43 12.28 -18.58
C TYR A 66 -28.20 12.82 -17.88
N TYR A 67 -28.01 12.40 -16.63
CA TYR A 67 -26.70 12.38 -16.03
C TYR A 67 -25.87 11.59 -17.03
N ASN A 68 -25.15 12.32 -17.88
CA ASN A 68 -24.04 11.78 -18.59
C ASN A 68 -23.02 11.52 -17.48
N GLU A 69 -23.19 10.40 -16.77
CA GLU A 69 -22.15 9.83 -15.93
C GLU A 69 -21.04 9.44 -16.90
N GLN A 70 -20.25 10.43 -17.30
CA GLN A 70 -18.92 10.20 -17.80
C GLN A 70 -18.21 9.52 -16.65
N THR A 71 -18.17 8.18 -16.67
CA THR A 71 -17.37 7.40 -15.74
C THR A 71 -15.99 8.05 -15.73
N PRO A 72 -15.53 8.57 -14.59
CA PRO A 72 -14.29 9.29 -14.54
C PRO A 72 -13.19 8.39 -15.08
N THR A 73 -12.45 8.87 -16.08
CA THR A 73 -11.32 8.14 -16.65
C THR A 73 -10.21 7.94 -15.62
N SER A 74 -10.28 8.62 -14.48
CA SER A 74 -9.35 8.50 -13.38
C SER A 74 -10.03 8.73 -12.04
N PHE A 75 -9.81 7.84 -11.08
CA PHE A 75 -10.38 7.98 -9.73
C PHE A 75 -9.42 7.42 -8.67
N PRO A 76 -9.41 7.99 -7.44
CA PRO A 76 -8.59 7.48 -6.34
C PRO A 76 -9.17 6.19 -5.76
N ASP A 77 -8.32 5.35 -5.17
CA ASP A 77 -8.76 4.21 -4.39
C ASP A 77 -9.48 4.69 -3.10
N PRO A 78 -10.68 4.17 -2.77
CA PRO A 78 -11.44 4.59 -1.60
C PRO A 78 -10.74 4.33 -0.26
N SER A 79 -9.91 3.30 -0.20
CA SER A 79 -9.17 2.88 1.01
C SER A 79 -7.75 3.44 1.05
N ARG A 80 -7.18 3.77 -0.11
CA ARG A 80 -5.79 4.17 -0.31
C ARG A 80 -5.73 5.44 -1.18
N PRO A 81 -5.90 6.63 -0.59
CA PRO A 81 -6.03 7.89 -1.35
C PRO A 81 -4.76 8.29 -2.12
N ASP A 82 -3.65 7.59 -1.93
CA ASP A 82 -2.42 7.72 -2.70
C ASP A 82 -2.33 6.79 -3.91
N LEU A 83 -3.33 5.93 -4.14
CA LEU A 83 -3.45 5.10 -5.32
C LEU A 83 -4.57 5.63 -6.22
N PHE A 84 -4.31 5.57 -7.52
CA PHE A 84 -5.22 6.05 -8.55
C PHE A 84 -5.38 5.00 -9.64
N TYR A 85 -6.61 4.83 -10.10
CA TYR A 85 -6.95 3.98 -11.23
C TYR A 85 -7.25 4.86 -12.43
N HIS A 86 -6.60 4.57 -13.57
CA HIS A 86 -6.78 5.28 -14.83
C HIS A 86 -7.26 4.31 -15.89
N LEU A 87 -8.39 4.61 -16.54
CA LEU A 87 -8.90 3.81 -17.63
C LEU A 87 -8.03 4.04 -18.88
N VAL A 88 -7.34 3.00 -19.32
CA VAL A 88 -6.46 3.04 -20.50
C VAL A 88 -6.75 1.88 -21.44
N THR A 89 -6.37 2.04 -22.70
CA THR A 89 -6.27 0.90 -23.61
C THR A 89 -5.02 0.10 -23.28
N PRO A 90 -5.08 -1.24 -23.29
CA PRO A 90 -3.92 -2.06 -22.96
C PRO A 90 -2.76 -1.78 -23.95
N PRO A 91 -1.50 -1.84 -23.48
CA PRO A 91 -0.35 -1.63 -24.34
C PRO A 91 -0.26 -2.74 -25.39
N THR A 92 0.10 -2.40 -26.63
CA THR A 92 0.25 -3.32 -27.78
C THR A 92 1.44 -4.28 -27.69
N SER A 93 2.06 -4.41 -26.50
CA SER A 93 3.27 -5.19 -26.27
C SER A 93 2.99 -6.71 -26.35
N PRO A 94 3.92 -7.53 -26.88
CA PRO A 94 3.67 -8.95 -27.18
C PRO A 94 3.44 -9.87 -25.97
N THR A 95 3.55 -9.37 -24.74
CA THR A 95 3.54 -10.20 -23.51
C THR A 95 2.23 -10.16 -22.71
N SER A 96 1.23 -9.36 -23.09
CA SER A 96 -0.03 -9.28 -22.36
C SER A 96 -1.22 -9.49 -23.30
N LEU A 97 -1.99 -10.53 -23.00
CA LEU A 97 -3.34 -10.87 -23.43
C LEU A 97 -3.92 -10.02 -24.57
N SER A 98 -4.25 -10.69 -25.68
CA SER A 98 -5.09 -10.20 -26.77
C SER A 98 -6.48 -9.82 -26.22
N ALA A 99 -6.58 -8.68 -25.55
CA ALA A 99 -7.80 -8.18 -24.95
C ALA A 99 -8.09 -6.81 -25.58
N THR A 100 -9.11 -6.76 -26.42
CA THR A 100 -9.69 -5.53 -26.95
C THR A 100 -10.43 -4.72 -25.87
N SER A 101 -10.48 -5.24 -24.64
CA SER A 101 -11.17 -4.66 -23.50
C SER A 101 -10.31 -3.61 -22.79
N PRO A 102 -10.92 -2.53 -22.29
CA PRO A 102 -10.21 -1.53 -21.50
C PRO A 102 -9.66 -2.13 -20.20
N VAL A 103 -8.56 -1.55 -19.71
CA VAL A 103 -7.91 -1.93 -18.45
C VAL A 103 -7.75 -0.72 -17.56
N PHE A 104 -7.71 -0.93 -16.25
CA PHE A 104 -7.31 0.09 -15.29
C PHE A 104 -5.80 0.01 -15.06
N ALA A 105 -5.10 1.09 -15.40
CA ALA A 105 -3.72 1.31 -14.99
C ALA A 105 -3.71 1.86 -13.55
N VAL A 106 -2.97 1.20 -12.67
CA VAL A 106 -2.81 1.60 -11.26
C VAL A 106 -1.56 2.47 -11.14
N SER A 107 -1.67 3.63 -10.49
CA SER A 107 -0.60 4.63 -10.35
C SER A 107 -0.58 5.24 -8.95
N PHE A 108 0.57 5.78 -8.54
CA PHE A 108 0.70 6.62 -7.35
C PHE A 108 0.43 8.11 -7.65
N LEU A 109 0.29 8.49 -8.92
CA LEU A 109 0.05 9.88 -9.33
C LEU A 109 -1.44 10.11 -9.62
N PRO A 110 -2.01 11.26 -9.21
CA PRO A 110 -3.40 11.61 -9.51
C PRO A 110 -3.64 11.90 -11.00
N THR A 111 -2.59 12.27 -11.72
CA THR A 111 -2.63 12.58 -13.15
C THR A 111 -2.54 11.30 -13.98
N PRO A 112 -3.31 11.18 -15.08
CA PRO A 112 -3.19 10.04 -16.00
C PRO A 112 -1.76 9.84 -16.51
N PRO A 113 -1.32 8.59 -16.70
CA PRO A 113 -0.01 8.30 -17.27
C PRO A 113 0.09 8.85 -18.71
N PRO A 114 1.25 9.37 -19.14
CA PRO A 114 1.42 9.94 -20.49
C PRO A 114 1.14 8.95 -21.63
N THR A 115 1.42 7.67 -21.41
CA THR A 115 1.19 6.58 -22.36
C THR A 115 0.73 5.32 -21.62
N SER A 116 0.08 4.39 -22.32
CA SER A 116 -0.38 3.11 -21.74
C SER A 116 0.74 2.15 -21.31
N ASP A 117 1.97 2.42 -21.74
CA ASP A 117 3.19 1.66 -21.43
C ASP A 117 4.20 2.51 -20.61
N SER A 118 3.68 3.55 -19.93
CA SER A 118 4.46 4.47 -19.09
C SER A 118 5.12 3.75 -17.91
N SER A 119 6.32 4.20 -17.55
CA SER A 119 7.02 3.67 -16.37
C SER A 119 6.40 4.11 -15.04
N THR A 120 5.43 5.03 -15.08
CA THR A 120 4.70 5.50 -13.89
C THR A 120 3.57 4.57 -13.44
N ILE A 121 3.17 3.65 -14.31
CA ILE A 121 2.09 2.68 -14.07
C ILE A 121 2.65 1.52 -13.24
N ILE A 122 2.11 1.27 -12.05
CA ILE A 122 2.48 0.13 -11.18
C ILE A 122 2.14 -1.19 -11.88
N GLY A 123 0.98 -1.24 -12.51
CA GLY A 123 0.50 -2.38 -13.29
C GLY A 123 -0.93 -2.18 -13.78
N TRP A 124 -1.52 -3.25 -14.31
CA TRP A 124 -2.84 -3.21 -14.94
C TRP A 124 -3.79 -4.25 -14.33
N VAL A 125 -5.06 -3.89 -14.25
CA VAL A 125 -6.18 -4.77 -13.84
C VAL A 125 -7.27 -4.69 -14.91
N PRO A 126 -7.91 -5.78 -15.33
CA PRO A 126 -8.98 -5.73 -16.33
C PRO A 126 -10.18 -4.90 -15.83
N ALA A 127 -10.88 -4.16 -16.69
CA ALA A 127 -11.99 -3.30 -16.27
C ALA A 127 -13.36 -4.02 -16.14
N GLY A 128 -13.39 -5.29 -15.73
CA GLY A 128 -14.60 -6.08 -15.53
C GLY A 128 -15.12 -6.06 -14.09
N GLU A 129 -16.40 -6.39 -13.89
CA GLU A 129 -17.04 -6.42 -12.56
C GLU A 129 -16.46 -7.48 -11.61
N GLU A 130 -15.89 -8.56 -12.17
CA GLU A 130 -15.26 -9.67 -11.43
C GLU A 130 -13.73 -9.53 -11.33
N SER A 131 -13.17 -8.42 -11.83
CA SER A 131 -11.73 -8.22 -11.84
C SER A 131 -11.21 -7.95 -10.44
N GLY A 132 -10.29 -8.80 -9.98
CA GLY A 132 -9.67 -8.67 -8.67
C GLY A 132 -8.17 -8.43 -8.74
N LEU A 133 -7.56 -8.33 -7.57
CA LEU A 133 -6.11 -8.22 -7.41
C LEU A 133 -5.34 -9.44 -7.98
N ASN A 134 -6.03 -10.58 -8.13
CA ASN A 134 -5.49 -11.80 -8.73
C ASN A 134 -5.17 -11.66 -10.23
N ASP A 135 -5.85 -10.74 -10.91
CA ASP A 135 -5.66 -10.48 -12.34
C ASP A 135 -4.64 -9.35 -12.59
N PHE A 136 -3.95 -8.89 -11.53
CA PHE A 136 -2.99 -7.82 -11.60
C PHE A 136 -1.74 -8.23 -12.38
N VAL A 137 -1.43 -7.46 -13.42
CA VAL A 137 -0.19 -7.61 -14.20
C VAL A 137 0.75 -6.47 -13.85
N GLY A 138 1.85 -6.79 -13.16
CA GLY A 138 2.85 -5.81 -12.74
C GLY A 138 3.68 -5.27 -13.90
N ASN A 139 3.97 -3.97 -13.87
CA ASN A 139 4.82 -3.32 -14.85
C ASN A 139 6.30 -3.42 -14.47
N PRO A 140 7.15 -4.12 -15.25
CA PRO A 140 8.58 -4.23 -14.95
C PRO A 140 9.31 -2.87 -15.03
N LYS A 141 8.83 -1.92 -15.84
CA LYS A 141 9.43 -0.58 -15.94
C LYS A 141 9.25 0.22 -14.66
N PHE A 142 8.06 0.14 -14.07
CA PHE A 142 7.80 0.75 -12.77
C PHE A 142 8.69 0.15 -11.68
N ARG A 143 8.88 -1.17 -11.66
CA ARG A 143 9.78 -1.81 -10.70
C ARG A 143 11.20 -1.26 -10.77
N ALA A 144 11.71 -0.96 -11.96
CA ALA A 144 13.01 -0.33 -12.12
C ALA A 144 13.05 1.07 -11.50
N VAL A 145 12.04 1.90 -11.78
CA VAL A 145 11.91 3.26 -11.20
C VAL A 145 11.77 3.20 -9.68
N LEU A 146 11.02 2.23 -9.15
CA LEU A 146 10.86 2.01 -7.71
C LEU A 146 12.22 1.77 -7.03
N HIS A 147 13.01 0.84 -7.56
CA HIS A 147 14.33 0.55 -6.99
C HIS A 147 15.30 1.72 -7.10
N GLU A 148 15.27 2.45 -8.22
CA GLU A 148 16.05 3.68 -8.40
C GLU A 148 15.67 4.74 -7.35
N ALA A 149 14.37 5.00 -7.16
CA ALA A 149 13.89 6.00 -6.21
C ALA A 149 14.27 5.63 -4.77
N ILE A 150 14.14 4.36 -4.39
CA ILE A 150 14.52 3.88 -3.06
C ILE A 150 16.03 4.05 -2.87
N GLN A 151 16.85 3.59 -3.81
CA GLN A 151 18.31 3.72 -3.69
C GLN A 151 18.74 5.19 -3.56
N GLN A 152 18.11 6.09 -4.32
CA GLN A 152 18.34 7.54 -4.19
C GLN A 152 17.90 8.06 -2.82
N GLY A 153 16.72 7.65 -2.34
CA GLY A 153 16.21 8.04 -1.01
C GLY A 153 17.14 7.58 0.13
N LEU A 154 17.68 6.36 0.05
CA LEU A 154 18.66 5.88 1.02
C LEU A 154 19.97 6.68 0.95
N LYS A 155 20.39 7.09 -0.26
CA LYS A 155 21.59 7.91 -0.47
C LYS A 155 21.45 9.32 0.07
N GLU A 156 20.26 9.89 -0.04
CA GLU A 156 19.94 11.23 0.46
C GLU A 156 19.61 11.23 1.97
N ASP A 157 19.54 10.05 2.61
CA ASP A 157 19.26 9.87 4.05
C ASP A 157 17.97 10.60 4.50
N ILE A 158 16.94 10.54 3.66
CA ILE A 158 15.67 11.26 3.85
C ILE A 158 14.64 10.49 4.69
N ASP A 159 14.90 9.22 4.99
CA ASP A 159 13.94 8.34 5.65
C ASP A 159 14.38 7.99 7.07
N ASP A 160 13.65 8.53 8.05
CA ASP A 160 13.91 8.32 9.48
C ASP A 160 13.83 6.85 9.90
N VAL A 161 12.92 6.08 9.30
CA VAL A 161 12.72 4.67 9.68
C VAL A 161 13.94 3.86 9.27
N GLN A 162 14.40 4.01 8.03
CA GLN A 162 15.60 3.32 7.54
C GLN A 162 16.85 3.78 8.28
N ARG A 163 16.99 5.09 8.55
CA ARG A 163 18.11 5.64 9.32
C ARG A 163 18.17 5.06 10.74
N ASN A 164 17.05 5.06 11.46
CA ASN A 164 16.99 4.52 12.81
C ASN A 164 17.25 3.01 12.83
N GLY A 165 16.74 2.28 11.83
CA GLY A 165 17.03 0.85 11.66
C GLY A 165 18.53 0.57 11.50
N ALA A 166 19.22 1.35 10.66
CA ALA A 166 20.66 1.23 10.46
C ALA A 166 21.44 1.56 11.73
N MET A 167 21.07 2.64 12.44
CA MET A 167 21.67 3.01 13.71
C MET A 167 21.53 1.92 14.77
N GLN A 168 20.38 1.25 14.83
CA GLN A 168 20.14 0.16 15.76
C GLN A 168 20.93 -1.11 15.39
N LEU A 169 21.08 -1.40 14.10
CA LEU A 169 21.83 -2.56 13.61
C LEU A 169 23.35 -2.40 13.86
N GLY A 170 23.90 -1.20 13.63
CA GLY A 170 25.31 -0.89 13.80
C GLY A 170 26.20 -1.43 12.68
N GLU A 171 26.19 -2.75 12.44
CA GLU A 171 27.01 -3.42 11.42
C GLU A 171 26.24 -4.58 10.78
N GLY A 172 26.37 -4.77 9.46
CA GLY A 172 25.85 -5.93 8.74
C GLY A 172 24.81 -5.58 7.67
N TRP A 173 24.08 -6.59 7.18
CA TRP A 173 23.05 -6.38 6.15
C TRP A 173 21.70 -6.03 6.77
N MET A 174 21.09 -4.96 6.26
CA MET A 174 19.75 -4.51 6.63
C MET A 174 18.79 -4.73 5.46
N HIS A 175 17.58 -5.19 5.76
CA HIS A 175 16.51 -5.33 4.78
C HIS A 175 15.63 -4.07 4.77
N VAL A 176 15.31 -3.58 3.57
CA VAL A 176 14.32 -2.53 3.36
C VAL A 176 12.98 -3.22 3.13
N HIS A 177 12.03 -2.96 4.02
CA HIS A 177 10.71 -3.57 4.00
C HIS A 177 9.67 -2.66 3.37
N ASP A 178 8.67 -3.29 2.78
CA ASP A 178 7.38 -2.69 2.47
C ASP A 178 6.57 -2.49 3.76
N ASP A 179 5.89 -1.34 3.86
CA ASP A 179 5.10 -0.95 5.04
C ASP A 179 3.72 -1.65 5.10
N ARG A 180 3.37 -2.49 4.12
CA ARG A 180 2.15 -3.34 4.15
C ARG A 180 2.10 -4.23 5.39
N ASN A 181 3.22 -4.85 5.72
CA ASN A 181 3.32 -5.90 6.74
C ASN A 181 4.63 -5.76 7.51
N ILE A 182 4.65 -4.80 8.45
CA ILE A 182 5.84 -4.50 9.24
C ILE A 182 6.14 -5.67 10.18
N PRO A 183 7.34 -6.28 10.10
CA PRO A 183 7.68 -7.41 10.96
C PRO A 183 7.80 -6.99 12.43
N ALA A 184 7.53 -7.94 13.32
CA ALA A 184 7.81 -7.75 14.74
C ALA A 184 9.31 -7.47 14.97
N LEU A 185 9.63 -6.66 15.99
CA LEU A 185 11.00 -6.23 16.27
C LEU A 185 11.94 -7.43 16.44
N GLY A 186 13.02 -7.45 15.66
CA GLY A 186 14.00 -8.55 15.63
C GLY A 186 13.58 -9.78 14.83
N ARG A 187 12.45 -9.73 14.09
CA ARG A 187 12.06 -10.73 13.10
C ARG A 187 12.33 -10.22 11.69
N ILE A 188 12.54 -11.16 10.78
CA ILE A 188 12.58 -10.89 9.34
C ILE A 188 11.14 -11.02 8.83
N GLY A 189 10.66 -10.06 8.05
CA GLY A 189 9.34 -10.07 7.43
C GLY A 189 9.22 -11.12 6.32
N ASP A 190 8.04 -11.19 5.72
CA ASP A 190 7.79 -12.09 4.61
C ASP A 190 8.65 -11.73 3.39
N ILE A 191 9.10 -12.75 2.67
CA ILE A 191 10.05 -12.59 1.56
C ILE A 191 9.48 -11.74 0.41
N ASP A 192 8.15 -11.74 0.27
CA ASP A 192 7.43 -10.98 -0.75
C ASP A 192 7.35 -9.48 -0.42
N ASP A 193 7.61 -9.09 0.84
CA ASP A 193 7.60 -7.72 1.36
C ASP A 193 9.01 -7.15 1.59
N ILE A 194 10.06 -7.94 1.41
CA ILE A 194 11.43 -7.44 1.43
C ILE A 194 11.73 -6.84 0.06
N ILE A 195 11.86 -5.51 -0.02
CA ILE A 195 12.11 -4.80 -1.28
C ILE A 195 13.56 -4.98 -1.73
N ALA A 196 14.49 -4.81 -0.80
CA ALA A 196 15.92 -4.81 -1.07
C ALA A 196 16.72 -5.07 0.20
N SER A 197 18.03 -5.26 0.03
CA SER A 197 19.00 -5.29 1.12
C SER A 197 20.11 -4.28 0.89
N VAL A 198 20.67 -3.75 1.97
CA VAL A 198 21.76 -2.78 1.94
C VAL A 198 22.72 -3.08 3.09
N LEU A 199 24.02 -2.89 2.86
CA LEU A 199 25.04 -2.99 3.89
C LEU A 199 24.97 -1.78 4.82
N VAL A 200 25.14 -2.01 6.11
CA VAL A 200 25.27 -1.01 7.16
C VAL A 200 26.64 -1.17 7.79
N GLU A 201 27.35 -0.04 7.93
CA GLU A 201 28.62 0.04 8.65
C GLU A 201 28.62 1.27 9.55
N GLY A 202 29.04 1.13 10.80
CA GLY A 202 29.04 2.21 11.79
C GLY A 202 27.67 2.87 11.99
N GLY A 203 26.59 2.10 11.86
CA GLY A 203 25.21 2.58 11.97
C GLY A 203 24.72 3.40 10.77
N LYS A 204 25.45 3.38 9.65
CA LYS A 204 25.10 4.10 8.42
C LYS A 204 24.91 3.14 7.26
N MET A 205 23.85 3.34 6.49
CA MET A 205 23.59 2.60 5.25
C MET A 205 24.64 2.94 4.19
N LYS A 206 24.98 1.95 3.34
CA LYS A 206 25.86 2.06 2.18
C LYS A 206 25.04 1.88 0.89
N PRO A 207 24.43 2.96 0.35
CA PRO A 207 23.49 2.89 -0.78
C PRO A 207 24.08 2.25 -2.05
N GLU A 208 25.40 2.28 -2.22
CA GLU A 208 26.13 1.62 -3.31
C GLU A 208 26.03 0.09 -3.27
N THR A 209 25.72 -0.48 -2.11
CA THR A 209 25.53 -1.93 -1.91
C THR A 209 24.08 -2.38 -2.09
N TYR A 210 23.19 -1.47 -2.50
CA TYR A 210 21.77 -1.75 -2.69
C TYR A 210 21.57 -2.95 -3.61
N GLN A 211 20.90 -3.98 -3.08
CA GLN A 211 20.57 -5.19 -3.81
C GLN A 211 19.05 -5.39 -3.80
N PRO A 212 18.38 -5.24 -4.97
CA PRO A 212 16.95 -5.49 -5.06
C PRO A 212 16.65 -6.98 -4.80
N MET A 213 15.58 -7.25 -4.05
CA MET A 213 15.16 -8.61 -3.74
C MET A 213 14.41 -9.20 -4.94
N PRO A 214 14.85 -10.35 -5.49
CA PRO A 214 14.16 -10.96 -6.64
C PRO A 214 12.73 -11.41 -6.32
N ALA A 215 12.51 -11.91 -5.10
CA ALA A 215 11.22 -12.43 -4.65
C ALA A 215 10.14 -11.35 -4.46
N TYR A 216 10.55 -10.10 -4.27
CA TYR A 216 9.64 -8.98 -3.99
C TYR A 216 8.50 -8.86 -5.01
N ARG A 217 7.28 -8.64 -4.49
CA ARG A 217 6.04 -8.48 -5.26
C ARG A 217 5.42 -7.10 -5.00
N LEU A 218 5.12 -6.39 -6.09
CA LEU A 218 4.42 -5.10 -6.04
C LEU A 218 3.02 -5.21 -5.41
N VAL A 219 2.44 -6.39 -5.48
CA VAL A 219 1.08 -6.68 -5.02
C VAL A 219 1.08 -8.04 -4.34
N THR A 220 0.56 -8.09 -3.12
CA THR A 220 0.40 -9.31 -2.30
C THR A 220 -1.03 -9.38 -1.77
N SER A 221 -1.34 -10.39 -0.94
CA SER A 221 -2.61 -10.46 -0.22
C SER A 221 -2.87 -9.25 0.69
N ASP A 222 -1.81 -8.58 1.15
CA ASP A 222 -1.88 -7.39 2.00
C ASP A 222 -2.03 -6.09 1.19
N GLY A 223 -2.05 -6.21 -0.14
CA GLY A 223 -2.37 -5.14 -1.08
C GLY A 223 -1.18 -4.65 -1.92
N VAL A 224 -1.33 -3.45 -2.46
CA VAL A 224 -0.33 -2.78 -3.29
C VAL A 224 0.78 -2.22 -2.40
N THR A 225 2.01 -2.19 -2.93
CA THR A 225 3.21 -1.68 -2.28
C THR A 225 2.98 -0.42 -1.44
N GLN A 226 3.54 -0.42 -0.23
CA GLN A 226 3.55 0.74 0.65
C GLN A 226 4.98 1.04 1.09
N LEU A 227 5.35 2.32 1.06
CA LEU A 227 6.67 2.77 1.50
C LEU A 227 6.52 3.66 2.72
N THR A 228 7.59 3.71 3.50
CA THR A 228 7.76 4.67 4.59
C THR A 228 7.62 6.10 4.07
N PRO A 229 7.16 7.05 4.90
CA PRO A 229 6.82 8.40 4.43
C PRO A 229 7.91 9.11 3.62
N GLY A 230 9.18 8.98 4.01
CA GLY A 230 10.31 9.59 3.29
C GLY A 230 10.52 8.97 1.91
N LEU A 231 10.56 7.64 1.86
CA LEU A 231 10.72 6.92 0.59
C LEU A 231 9.51 7.06 -0.33
N LYS A 232 8.29 7.10 0.22
CA LYS A 232 7.05 7.36 -0.53
C LYS A 232 7.11 8.71 -1.22
N GLU A 233 7.49 9.76 -0.50
CA GLU A 233 7.57 11.11 -1.07
C GLU A 233 8.66 11.20 -2.14
N LYS A 234 9.80 10.55 -1.92
CA LYS A 234 10.85 10.45 -2.94
C LYS A 234 10.38 9.74 -4.20
N LEU A 235 9.68 8.61 -4.04
CA LEU A 235 9.11 7.88 -5.17
C LEU A 235 8.14 8.77 -5.95
N ARG A 236 7.25 9.50 -5.27
CA ARG A 236 6.31 10.43 -5.91
C ARG A 236 7.05 11.46 -6.77
N VAL A 237 8.07 12.13 -6.22
CA VAL A 237 8.89 13.12 -6.95
C VAL A 237 9.58 12.52 -8.17
N VAL A 238 10.14 11.31 -8.03
CA VAL A 238 10.79 10.61 -9.16
C VAL A 238 9.77 10.27 -10.24
N LEU A 239 8.59 9.77 -9.87
CA LEU A 239 7.52 9.44 -10.81
C LEU A 239 7.00 10.68 -11.56
N GLU A 240 6.87 11.82 -10.91
CA GLU A 240 6.52 13.09 -11.57
C GLU A 240 7.58 13.50 -12.60
N GLY A 241 8.85 13.38 -12.25
CA GLY A 241 9.95 13.63 -13.19
C GLY A 241 10.00 12.64 -14.35
N VAL A 242 9.59 11.38 -14.14
CA VAL A 242 9.42 10.38 -15.21
C VAL A 242 8.25 10.76 -16.11
N ALA A 243 7.09 11.08 -15.54
CA ALA A 243 5.90 11.48 -16.28
C ALA A 243 6.18 12.68 -17.19
N GLN A 244 6.86 13.70 -16.66
CA GLN A 244 7.23 14.90 -17.41
C GLN A 244 8.10 14.54 -18.62
N ARG A 245 9.17 13.76 -18.43
CA ARG A 245 10.07 13.33 -19.51
C ARG A 245 9.38 12.48 -20.57
N GLU A 246 8.42 11.65 -20.18
CA GLU A 246 7.65 10.82 -21.11
C GLU A 246 6.57 11.63 -21.86
N SER A 247 6.14 12.78 -21.32
CA SER A 247 5.17 13.67 -21.96
C SER A 247 5.77 14.61 -23.01
N GLU A 248 7.08 14.83 -22.97
CA GLU A 248 7.78 15.68 -23.94
C GLU A 248 7.90 14.98 -25.30
N PRO A 249 7.49 15.62 -26.41
CA PRO A 249 7.65 15.05 -27.74
C PRO A 249 9.15 14.93 -28.06
N ARG A 250 9.59 13.72 -28.40
CA ARG A 250 10.95 13.47 -28.91
C ARG A 250 11.16 14.02 -30.31
#